data_AF-A0A8H5D6N5-F1
#
_entry.id   AF-A0A8H5D6N5-F1
#
_cell.length_a   1.000
_cell.length_b   1.000
_cell.length_c   1.000
_cell.angle_alpha   90.00
_cell.angle_beta   90.00
_cell.angle_gamma   90.00
#
_symmetry.space_group_name_H-M   'P 1'
#
loop_
_entity.id
_entity.type
_entity.pdbx_description
1 polymer ?
#
loop_
_entity_poly.entity_id
_entity_poly.type
_entity_poly.pdbx_seq_one_letter_code
_entity_poly.pdbx_strand_id
1 'polypeptide(L)'
;MELSHPTPVELPDFPGAPCPALLKSNDAPTPEQALAIRRSINVAQKTITSLHNIDPSILPGGISLEDIRRLEQIWNRFLEEHRTLLRSTPRRMLPVEIWEIIFRYYIWMEFDFEEQDMRINRSRLDKVCRVLQTSFPDSDQSFFRRPSKRPKKVHLQAPFVLTHVCHLWRSIVLSAPELWSFIRCQIPVPHGQIQAWIARSKDRPLHIRAATTQEDMTGLFRRVRVHRRPDFANELSLNSLLWHCKRWVEADLNLWTGEGELEGVLRRLNGAAPMLRKLHTRASILYGHKFIPDGQYQLPAHNLPSLTSLTWTSESLRDVCAFPRHTALTSFSGAFYRVQTISEIFSTLIEPMSELTELDLGFQTRFEYALEDDLRYVVHNRLTSLTLEWYADWTDENDDSTYTPSRDFVDVFLEHVSFPSLTSFSLTCGYGIGRPDVMSSFMTRHPKINTLVFSMPGVDLKLERVWSAVISDGVPLIGSTSLLHARSHKADYQSFDVVLPPGNNWRVTRNNGISVS
;
A
#
# COMPACT_ATOMS: atom_id res chain seq x y z
N MET A 1 -50.88 36.11 -64.55
CA MET A 1 -50.00 35.94 -63.38
C MET A 1 -49.90 34.45 -63.13
N GLU A 2 -48.86 33.81 -63.66
CA GLU A 2 -48.53 32.43 -63.31
C GLU A 2 -48.01 32.45 -61.86
N LEU A 3 -48.71 31.73 -60.97
CA LEU A 3 -48.24 31.49 -59.61
C LEU A 3 -47.06 30.52 -59.72
N SER A 4 -45.83 31.05 -59.60
CA SER A 4 -44.63 30.23 -59.52
C SER A 4 -44.75 29.32 -58.30
N HIS A 5 -44.95 28.02 -58.52
CA HIS A 5 -44.89 27.05 -57.44
C HIS A 5 -43.50 27.13 -56.80
N PRO A 6 -43.40 27.30 -55.47
CA PRO A 6 -42.12 27.31 -54.80
C PRO A 6 -41.45 25.95 -55.02
N THR A 7 -40.27 25.98 -55.62
CA THR A 7 -39.40 24.80 -55.74
C THR A 7 -39.20 24.19 -54.36
N PRO A 8 -39.40 22.87 -54.18
CA PRO A 8 -39.22 22.22 -52.90
C PRO A 8 -37.79 22.46 -52.40
N VAL A 9 -37.67 22.97 -51.17
CA VAL A 9 -36.38 23.20 -50.53
C VAL A 9 -35.80 21.83 -50.18
N GLU A 10 -34.81 21.38 -50.94
CA GLU A 10 -34.03 20.19 -50.60
C GLU A 10 -33.16 20.48 -49.37
N LEU A 11 -33.17 19.55 -48.41
CA LEU A 11 -32.27 19.62 -47.27
C LEU A 11 -30.83 19.55 -47.78
N PRO A 12 -29.91 20.39 -47.25
CA PRO A 12 -28.54 20.39 -47.71
C PRO A 12 -27.86 19.05 -47.41
N ASP A 13 -27.16 18.49 -48.40
CA ASP A 13 -26.42 17.24 -48.26
C ASP A 13 -25.38 17.34 -47.14
N PHE A 14 -25.49 16.46 -46.14
CA PHE A 14 -24.54 16.40 -45.04
C PHE A 14 -23.36 15.48 -45.41
N PRO A 15 -22.10 15.90 -45.19
CA PRO A 15 -20.96 15.08 -45.60
C PRO A 15 -20.92 13.77 -44.82
N GLY A 16 -20.63 12.68 -45.53
CA GLY A 16 -20.32 11.39 -44.90
C GLY A 16 -19.01 11.42 -44.10
N ALA A 17 -18.82 10.45 -43.20
CA ALA A 17 -17.56 10.28 -42.49
C ALA A 17 -16.45 9.94 -43.49
N PRO A 18 -15.39 10.77 -43.63
CA PRO A 18 -14.35 10.56 -44.65
C PRO A 18 -13.48 9.34 -44.35
N CYS A 19 -13.43 8.89 -43.09
CA CYS A 19 -12.63 7.77 -42.64
C CYS A 19 -13.41 6.94 -41.60
N PRO A 20 -14.49 6.22 -42.00
CA PRO A 20 -15.38 5.55 -41.05
C PRO A 20 -14.68 4.41 -40.27
N ALA A 21 -13.58 3.88 -40.80
CA ALA A 21 -12.75 2.90 -40.11
C ALA A 21 -12.09 3.48 -38.85
N LEU A 22 -11.69 4.75 -38.85
CA LEU A 22 -11.03 5.41 -37.70
C LEU A 22 -11.98 5.65 -36.52
N LEU A 23 -13.30 5.72 -36.77
CA LEU A 23 -14.31 5.79 -35.71
C LEU A 23 -14.47 4.45 -34.98
N LYS A 24 -14.08 3.35 -35.65
CA LYS A 24 -14.12 1.99 -35.11
C LYS A 24 -12.75 1.50 -34.64
N SER A 25 -11.70 2.29 -34.87
CA SER A 25 -10.32 1.97 -34.49
C SER A 25 -9.73 3.02 -33.56
N ASN A 26 -8.60 2.68 -32.93
CA ASN A 26 -7.81 3.62 -32.14
C ASN A 26 -6.58 4.10 -32.88
N ASP A 27 -6.57 3.93 -34.21
CA ASP A 27 -5.44 4.36 -35.03
C ASP A 27 -5.39 5.89 -35.07
N ALA A 28 -4.17 6.41 -35.15
CA ALA A 28 -3.97 7.81 -35.47
C ALA A 28 -4.33 8.03 -36.95
N PRO A 29 -5.08 9.10 -37.29
CA PRO A 29 -5.28 9.46 -38.69
C PRO A 29 -3.93 9.71 -39.36
N THR A 30 -3.71 9.17 -40.55
CA THR A 30 -2.58 9.58 -41.40
C THR A 30 -2.69 11.08 -41.72
N PRO A 31 -1.62 11.76 -42.17
CA PRO A 31 -1.69 13.17 -42.54
C PRO A 31 -2.79 13.49 -43.56
N GLU A 32 -2.99 12.59 -44.54
CA GLU A 32 -4.05 12.70 -45.54
C GLU A 32 -5.45 12.50 -44.95
N GLN A 33 -5.63 11.48 -44.09
CA GLN A 33 -6.89 11.24 -43.39
C GLN A 33 -7.24 12.42 -42.46
N ALA A 34 -6.25 12.97 -41.74
CA ALA A 34 -6.43 14.13 -40.89
C ALA A 34 -6.87 15.36 -41.70
N LEU A 35 -6.28 15.58 -42.88
CA LEU A 35 -6.70 16.63 -43.80
C LEU A 35 -8.14 16.41 -44.30
N ALA A 36 -8.50 15.18 -44.67
CA ALA A 36 -9.85 14.82 -45.09
C ALA A 36 -10.88 15.04 -43.96
N ILE A 37 -10.55 14.65 -42.73
CA ILE A 37 -11.37 14.90 -41.54
C ILE A 37 -11.57 16.40 -41.32
N ARG A 38 -10.51 17.21 -41.39
CA ARG A 38 -10.62 18.69 -41.27
C ARG A 38 -11.52 19.30 -42.34
N ARG A 39 -11.41 18.84 -43.59
CA ARG A 39 -12.29 19.29 -44.69
C ARG A 39 -13.74 18.93 -44.41
N SER A 40 -14.02 17.69 -44.00
CA SER A 40 -15.39 17.25 -43.67
C SER A 40 -15.99 18.03 -42.50
N ILE A 41 -15.21 18.28 -41.43
CA ILE A 41 -15.60 19.16 -40.31
C ILE A 41 -15.99 20.56 -40.81
N ASN A 42 -15.19 21.16 -41.69
CA ASN A 42 -15.46 22.49 -42.22
C ASN A 42 -16.75 22.53 -43.06
N VAL A 43 -17.00 21.49 -43.86
CA VAL A 43 -18.25 21.36 -44.64
C VAL A 43 -19.45 21.20 -43.70
N ALA A 44 -19.40 20.24 -42.77
CA ALA A 44 -20.47 20.00 -41.81
C ALA A 44 -20.82 21.25 -40.99
N GLN A 45 -19.82 22.02 -40.56
CA GLN A 45 -20.02 23.24 -39.78
C GLN A 45 -20.68 24.36 -40.60
N LYS A 46 -20.34 24.49 -41.89
CA LYS A 46 -21.06 25.37 -42.82
C LYS A 46 -22.51 24.92 -43.03
N THR A 47 -22.76 23.62 -43.15
CA THR A 47 -24.11 23.06 -43.32
C THR A 47 -24.97 23.32 -42.08
N ILE A 48 -24.44 23.10 -40.86
CA ILE A 48 -25.15 23.43 -39.60
C ILE A 48 -25.46 24.93 -39.52
N THR A 49 -24.50 25.79 -39.87
CA THR A 49 -24.72 27.25 -39.86
C THR A 49 -25.81 27.64 -40.86
N SER A 50 -25.86 26.99 -42.02
CA SER A 50 -26.91 27.21 -43.02
C SER A 50 -28.28 26.76 -42.52
N LEU A 51 -28.35 25.61 -41.82
CA LEU A 51 -29.58 25.11 -41.20
C LEU A 51 -30.15 26.09 -40.16
N HIS A 52 -29.29 26.71 -39.34
CA HIS A 52 -29.71 27.72 -38.36
C HIS A 52 -30.25 29.00 -38.99
N ASN A 53 -29.88 29.28 -40.24
CA ASN A 53 -30.35 30.46 -40.97
C ASN A 53 -31.64 30.22 -41.75
N ILE A 54 -32.18 28.99 -41.76
CA ILE A 54 -33.46 28.69 -42.42
C ILE A 54 -34.60 29.28 -41.59
N ASP A 55 -35.42 30.10 -42.24
CA ASP A 55 -36.64 30.65 -41.64
C ASP A 55 -37.65 29.51 -41.38
N PRO A 56 -38.11 29.32 -40.12
CA PRO A 56 -39.09 28.29 -39.77
C PRO A 56 -40.39 28.35 -40.58
N SER A 57 -40.74 29.52 -41.12
CA SER A 57 -41.95 29.71 -41.93
C SER A 57 -41.86 29.13 -43.35
N ILE A 58 -40.66 28.81 -43.82
CA ILE A 58 -40.37 28.33 -45.19
C ILE A 58 -40.11 26.81 -45.20
N LEU A 59 -40.33 26.12 -44.08
CA LEU A 59 -40.07 24.69 -43.99
C LEU A 59 -41.00 23.89 -44.93
N PRO A 60 -40.46 22.93 -45.69
CA PRO A 60 -41.26 22.02 -46.51
C PRO A 60 -42.36 21.38 -45.66
N GLY A 61 -43.58 21.37 -46.19
CA GLY A 61 -44.74 20.76 -45.54
C GLY A 61 -44.45 19.28 -45.27
N GLY A 62 -44.15 18.94 -44.01
CA GLY A 62 -43.78 17.60 -43.58
C GLY A 62 -42.56 17.51 -42.66
N ILE A 63 -41.72 18.56 -42.58
CA ILE A 63 -40.58 18.60 -41.66
C ILE A 63 -40.96 19.43 -40.43
N SER A 64 -40.98 18.81 -39.25
CA SER A 64 -41.25 19.51 -38.00
C SER A 64 -39.99 20.22 -37.48
N LEU A 65 -40.18 21.25 -36.64
CA LEU A 65 -39.07 21.86 -35.89
C LEU A 65 -38.28 20.84 -35.05
N GLU A 66 -38.95 19.77 -34.60
CA GLU A 66 -38.32 18.72 -33.83
C GLU A 66 -37.40 17.85 -34.69
N ASP A 67 -37.74 17.63 -35.96
CA ASP A 67 -36.86 16.94 -36.92
C ASP A 67 -35.57 17.72 -37.17
N ILE A 68 -35.66 19.05 -37.26
CA ILE A 68 -34.50 19.94 -37.42
C ILE A 68 -33.59 19.86 -36.20
N ARG A 69 -34.15 19.92 -34.98
CA ARG A 69 -33.38 19.76 -33.74
C ARG A 69 -32.69 18.40 -33.67
N ARG A 70 -33.40 17.34 -34.09
CA ARG A 70 -32.84 15.98 -34.13
C ARG A 70 -31.69 15.89 -35.13
N LEU A 71 -31.81 16.49 -36.31
CA LEU A 71 -30.72 16.59 -37.29
C LEU A 71 -29.53 17.36 -36.73
N GLU A 72 -29.77 18.50 -36.08
CA GLU A 72 -28.73 19.31 -35.46
C GLU A 72 -27.95 18.52 -34.40
N GLN A 73 -28.65 17.74 -33.56
CA GLN A 73 -28.00 16.87 -32.57
C GLN A 73 -27.14 15.78 -33.22
N ILE A 74 -27.60 15.16 -34.31
CA ILE A 74 -26.84 14.15 -35.07
C ILE A 74 -25.58 14.79 -35.67
N TRP A 75 -25.71 15.97 -36.26
CA TRP A 75 -24.60 16.68 -36.91
C TRP A 75 -23.59 17.23 -35.90
N ASN A 76 -24.03 17.71 -34.74
CA ASN A 76 -23.15 18.10 -33.64
C ASN A 76 -22.38 16.90 -33.05
N ARG A 77 -23.03 15.73 -32.95
CA ARG A 77 -22.34 14.48 -32.56
C ARG A 77 -21.26 14.11 -33.58
N PHE A 78 -21.57 14.20 -34.87
CA PHE A 78 -20.58 13.98 -35.94
C PHE A 78 -19.36 14.90 -35.80
N LEU A 79 -19.58 16.20 -35.57
CA LEU A 79 -18.48 17.16 -35.37
C LEU A 79 -17.61 16.80 -34.16
N GLU A 80 -18.23 16.42 -33.04
CA GLU A 80 -17.48 16.10 -31.82
C GLU A 80 -16.65 14.81 -31.97
N GLU A 81 -17.20 13.78 -32.59
CA GLU A 81 -16.47 12.53 -32.90
C GLU A 81 -15.24 12.82 -33.76
N HIS A 82 -15.40 13.60 -34.83
CA HIS A 82 -14.31 13.91 -35.76
C HIS A 82 -13.28 14.88 -35.20
N ARG A 83 -13.69 15.86 -34.36
CA ARG A 83 -12.76 16.70 -33.60
C ARG A 83 -11.97 15.89 -32.59
N THR A 84 -12.61 14.91 -31.94
CA THR A 84 -11.95 14.01 -30.99
C THR A 84 -10.87 13.18 -31.68
N LEU A 85 -11.08 12.71 -32.90
CA LEU A 85 -10.04 12.01 -33.67
C LEU A 85 -8.79 12.87 -33.90
N LEU A 86 -8.96 14.18 -34.16
CA LEU A 86 -7.86 15.13 -34.36
C LEU A 86 -7.22 15.62 -33.05
N ARG A 87 -7.99 15.71 -31.97
CA ARG A 87 -7.49 16.15 -30.64
C ARG A 87 -6.80 15.02 -29.88
N SER A 88 -7.26 13.79 -30.05
CA SER A 88 -6.71 12.60 -29.37
C SER A 88 -5.46 12.05 -30.05
N THR A 89 -5.08 12.57 -31.22
CA THR A 89 -3.90 12.15 -31.99
C THR A 89 -2.59 12.13 -31.18
N PRO A 90 -2.25 13.13 -30.33
CA PRO A 90 -1.02 13.10 -29.56
C PRO A 90 -0.95 11.91 -28.58
N ARG A 91 -2.10 11.55 -27.98
CA ARG A 91 -2.18 10.38 -27.09
C ARG A 91 -2.04 9.08 -27.89
N ARG A 92 -2.59 9.02 -29.11
CA ARG A 92 -2.45 7.86 -30.01
C ARG A 92 -1.07 7.72 -30.66
N MET A 93 -0.19 8.72 -30.52
CA MET A 93 1.15 8.76 -31.13
C MET A 93 2.31 8.47 -30.17
N LEU A 94 2.03 8.15 -28.90
CA LEU A 94 3.13 7.75 -28.01
C LEU A 94 3.80 6.48 -28.55
N PRO A 95 5.13 6.44 -28.63
CA PRO A 95 5.86 5.23 -28.97
C PRO A 95 5.46 4.07 -28.05
N VAL A 96 5.52 2.85 -28.57
CA VAL A 96 5.17 1.62 -27.85
C VAL A 96 5.93 1.54 -26.52
N GLU A 97 7.20 1.94 -26.53
CA GLU A 97 8.09 1.94 -25.38
C GLU A 97 7.60 2.87 -24.27
N ILE A 98 7.02 4.02 -24.63
CA ILE A 98 6.44 4.96 -23.67
C ILE A 98 5.15 4.40 -23.08
N TRP A 99 4.32 3.77 -23.89
CA TRP A 99 3.11 3.09 -23.40
C TRP A 99 3.46 1.94 -22.45
N GLU A 100 4.48 1.14 -22.76
CA GLU A 100 4.96 0.09 -21.86
C GLU A 100 5.42 0.66 -20.51
N ILE A 101 6.14 1.79 -20.51
CA ILE A 101 6.53 2.48 -19.27
C ILE A 101 5.29 2.94 -18.50
N ILE A 102 4.32 3.58 -19.18
CA ILE A 102 3.06 4.03 -18.55
C ILE A 102 2.29 2.85 -17.95
N PHE A 103 2.16 1.74 -18.69
CA PHE A 103 1.46 0.54 -18.22
C PHE A 103 2.18 -0.11 -17.05
N ARG A 104 3.52 -0.15 -17.08
CA ARG A 104 4.31 -0.65 -15.95
C ARG A 104 4.08 0.21 -14.72
N TYR A 105 4.12 1.53 -14.85
CA TYR A 105 3.79 2.43 -13.74
C TYR A 105 2.35 2.25 -13.25
N TYR A 106 1.37 2.08 -14.14
CA TYR A 106 -0.01 1.83 -13.73
C TYR A 106 -0.15 0.54 -12.92
N ILE A 107 0.44 -0.56 -13.41
CA ILE A 107 0.45 -1.86 -12.72
C ILE A 107 1.20 -1.78 -11.39
N TRP A 108 2.32 -1.04 -11.34
CA TRP A 108 3.09 -0.80 -10.11
C TRP A 108 2.39 0.12 -9.14
N MET A 109 1.68 1.14 -9.59
CA MET A 109 0.93 2.00 -8.68
C MET A 109 -0.22 1.24 -8.04
N GLU A 110 -0.96 0.41 -8.78
CA GLU A 110 -1.92 -0.52 -8.17
C GLU A 110 -1.27 -1.51 -7.18
N PHE A 111 0.05 -1.72 -7.29
CA PHE A 111 0.88 -2.40 -6.31
C PHE A 111 1.10 -1.47 -5.09
N ASP A 112 1.73 -0.31 -5.25
CA ASP A 112 2.19 0.52 -4.13
C ASP A 112 1.07 1.24 -3.35
N PHE A 113 -0.04 1.59 -4.01
CA PHE A 113 -1.13 2.37 -3.39
C PHE A 113 -1.76 1.65 -2.19
N GLU A 114 -1.85 0.32 -2.19
CA GLU A 114 -2.39 -0.38 -1.03
C GLU A 114 -1.42 -0.45 0.15
N GLU A 115 -0.11 -0.39 -0.09
CA GLU A 115 0.84 -0.33 1.03
C GLU A 115 0.74 1.04 1.73
N GLN A 116 0.65 2.13 0.94
CA GLN A 116 0.45 3.47 1.48
C GLN A 116 -0.95 3.65 2.08
N ASP A 117 -1.99 3.22 1.39
CA ASP A 117 -3.36 3.34 1.88
C ASP A 117 -3.56 2.43 3.09
N MET A 118 -2.87 1.29 3.23
CA MET A 118 -2.85 0.54 4.49
C MET A 118 -2.04 1.21 5.59
N ARG A 119 -0.90 1.86 5.32
CA ARG A 119 -0.19 2.65 6.36
C ARG A 119 -1.06 3.81 6.87
N ILE A 120 -1.69 4.52 5.94
CA ILE A 120 -2.63 5.61 6.24
C ILE A 120 -3.89 5.06 6.91
N ASN A 121 -4.45 3.97 6.41
CA ASN A 121 -5.62 3.33 6.99
C ASN A 121 -5.32 2.66 8.32
N ARG A 122 -4.10 2.19 8.62
CA ARG A 122 -3.72 1.72 9.96
C ARG A 122 -3.75 2.88 10.96
N SER A 123 -3.16 4.02 10.59
CA SER A 123 -3.25 5.23 11.41
C SER A 123 -4.69 5.74 11.59
N ARG A 124 -5.56 5.55 10.59
CA ARG A 124 -6.98 5.96 10.62
C ARG A 124 -7.88 4.93 11.30
N LEU A 125 -7.67 3.63 11.12
CA LEU A 125 -8.39 2.56 11.81
C LEU A 125 -8.07 2.64 13.29
N ASP A 126 -6.81 2.85 13.67
CA ASP A 126 -6.44 3.06 15.08
C ASP A 126 -7.11 4.31 15.66
N LYS A 127 -7.39 5.33 14.84
CA LYS A 127 -8.11 6.55 15.25
C LYS A 127 -9.62 6.33 15.34
N VAL A 128 -10.20 5.59 14.40
CA VAL A 128 -11.63 5.27 14.34
C VAL A 128 -12.01 4.23 15.40
N CYS A 129 -11.18 3.22 15.63
CA CYS A 129 -11.31 2.26 16.73
C CYS A 129 -11.27 2.99 18.08
N ARG A 130 -10.34 3.95 18.27
CA ARG A 130 -10.30 4.80 19.47
C ARG A 130 -11.56 5.65 19.67
N VAL A 131 -12.09 6.28 18.62
CA VAL A 131 -13.32 7.11 18.71
C VAL A 131 -14.56 6.26 18.97
N LEU A 132 -14.64 5.06 18.39
CA LEU A 132 -15.79 4.18 18.56
C LEU A 132 -15.77 3.48 19.93
N GLN A 133 -14.60 3.22 20.51
CA GLN A 133 -14.44 2.73 21.89
C GLN A 133 -14.86 3.77 22.93
N THR A 134 -14.71 5.07 22.67
CA THR A 134 -15.06 6.12 23.65
C THR A 134 -16.52 6.60 23.56
N SER A 135 -17.29 6.19 22.56
CA SER A 135 -18.55 6.87 22.21
C SER A 135 -19.84 6.04 22.37
N PHE A 136 -19.77 4.73 22.64
CA PHE A 136 -20.98 3.90 22.74
C PHE A 136 -20.89 2.83 23.84
N PRO A 137 -21.81 2.80 24.82
CA PRO A 137 -21.98 1.66 25.73
C PRO A 137 -22.76 0.51 25.07
N ASP A 138 -22.42 -0.72 25.46
CA ASP A 138 -22.61 -2.02 24.78
C ASP A 138 -24.05 -2.52 24.49
N SER A 139 -25.11 -1.75 24.68
CA SER A 139 -26.45 -2.35 24.89
C SER A 139 -27.49 -2.28 23.75
N ASP A 140 -27.24 -1.69 22.56
CA ASP A 140 -28.36 -1.46 21.62
C ASP A 140 -28.06 -1.57 20.09
N GLN A 141 -27.57 -2.73 19.62
CA GLN A 141 -27.21 -2.94 18.19
C GLN A 141 -28.15 -3.86 17.38
N SER A 142 -29.39 -4.10 17.81
CA SER A 142 -30.26 -5.10 17.14
C SER A 142 -31.06 -4.62 15.92
N PHE A 143 -31.07 -3.31 15.58
CA PHE A 143 -32.10 -2.74 14.69
C PHE A 143 -31.75 -2.51 13.19
N PHE A 144 -30.52 -2.77 12.73
CA PHE A 144 -30.16 -2.53 11.31
C PHE A 144 -29.81 -3.80 10.52
N ARG A 145 -30.82 -4.60 10.14
CA ARG A 145 -30.67 -5.60 9.06
C ARG A 145 -31.15 -5.02 7.74
N ARG A 146 -30.22 -4.61 6.86
CA ARG A 146 -30.52 -4.39 5.43
C ARG A 146 -30.13 -5.62 4.60
N PRO A 147 -30.92 -6.02 3.60
CA PRO A 147 -30.56 -7.12 2.71
C PRO A 147 -29.50 -6.67 1.69
N SER A 148 -28.26 -7.16 1.83
CA SER A 148 -27.13 -6.86 0.95
C SER A 148 -27.02 -7.87 -0.20
N LYS A 149 -27.81 -7.69 -1.27
CA LYS A 149 -27.61 -8.39 -2.56
C LYS A 149 -27.08 -7.40 -3.62
N ARG A 150 -25.91 -6.80 -3.38
CA ARG A 150 -25.21 -6.11 -4.48
C ARG A 150 -24.42 -7.15 -5.28
N PRO A 151 -24.54 -7.19 -6.62
CA PRO A 151 -23.74 -8.10 -7.44
C PRO A 151 -22.26 -7.81 -7.18
N LYS A 152 -21.48 -8.86 -6.88
CA LYS A 152 -20.04 -8.77 -6.70
C LYS A 152 -19.45 -8.22 -8.00
N LYS A 153 -18.95 -6.99 -7.98
CA LYS A 153 -18.23 -6.42 -9.12
C LYS A 153 -17.01 -7.30 -9.35
N VAL A 154 -16.97 -7.99 -10.49
CA VAL A 154 -15.76 -8.68 -10.94
C VAL A 154 -14.79 -7.58 -11.31
N HIS A 155 -13.90 -7.24 -10.38
CA HIS A 155 -12.82 -6.31 -10.64
C HIS A 155 -11.82 -7.02 -11.58
N LEU A 156 -11.88 -6.71 -12.87
CA LEU A 156 -10.80 -7.04 -13.79
C LEU A 156 -9.53 -6.39 -13.22
N GLN A 157 -8.51 -7.19 -12.94
CA GLN A 157 -7.23 -6.71 -12.43
C GLN A 157 -6.31 -6.38 -13.61
N ALA A 158 -5.45 -5.37 -13.45
CA ALA A 158 -4.36 -5.17 -14.38
C ALA A 158 -3.48 -6.45 -14.46
N PRO A 159 -2.92 -6.78 -15.63
CA PRO A 159 -2.93 -6.01 -16.87
C PRO A 159 -4.16 -6.24 -17.77
N PHE A 160 -5.13 -7.09 -17.39
CA PHE A 160 -6.25 -7.44 -18.27
C PHE A 160 -7.13 -6.24 -18.64
N VAL A 161 -7.35 -5.30 -17.70
CA VAL A 161 -8.10 -4.05 -17.97
C VAL A 161 -7.51 -3.31 -19.17
N LEU A 162 -6.18 -3.22 -19.25
CA LEU A 162 -5.49 -2.53 -20.34
C LEU A 162 -5.73 -3.19 -21.69
N THR A 163 -5.90 -4.53 -21.71
CA THR A 163 -6.23 -5.28 -22.93
C THR A 163 -7.65 -5.03 -23.45
N HIS A 164 -8.53 -4.40 -22.68
CA HIS A 164 -9.91 -4.09 -23.09
C HIS A 164 -10.09 -2.65 -23.56
N VAL A 165 -9.09 -1.78 -23.42
CA VAL A 165 -9.20 -0.37 -23.82
C VAL A 165 -9.24 -0.22 -25.34
N CYS A 166 -8.21 -0.72 -26.03
CA CYS A 166 -8.15 -0.71 -27.49
C CYS A 166 -7.25 -1.81 -28.05
N HIS A 167 -7.30 -2.01 -29.38
CA HIS A 167 -6.45 -2.99 -30.07
C HIS A 167 -4.95 -2.72 -29.87
N LEU A 168 -4.53 -1.45 -29.97
CA LEU A 168 -3.13 -1.07 -29.77
C LEU A 168 -2.66 -1.44 -28.36
N TRP A 169 -3.40 -1.03 -27.32
CA TRP A 169 -3.07 -1.34 -25.92
C TRP A 169 -3.04 -2.84 -25.68
N ARG A 170 -4.01 -3.59 -26.22
CA ARG A 170 -4.00 -5.05 -26.18
C ARG A 170 -2.74 -5.63 -26.80
N SER A 171 -2.36 -5.16 -27.99
CA SER A 171 -1.15 -5.63 -28.68
C SER A 171 0.09 -5.39 -27.82
N ILE A 172 0.27 -4.16 -27.32
CA ILE A 172 1.39 -3.76 -26.47
C ILE A 172 1.44 -4.63 -25.20
N VAL A 173 0.30 -4.76 -24.51
CA VAL A 173 0.21 -5.53 -23.27
C VAL A 173 0.51 -7.01 -23.52
N LEU A 174 -0.03 -7.61 -24.58
CA LEU A 174 0.24 -9.01 -24.90
C LEU A 174 1.67 -9.25 -25.40
N SER A 175 2.33 -8.25 -25.99
CA SER A 175 3.69 -8.38 -26.50
C SER A 175 4.79 -8.13 -25.46
N ALA A 176 4.46 -7.52 -24.32
CA ALA A 176 5.41 -7.12 -23.27
C ALA A 176 5.35 -8.05 -22.03
N PRO A 177 6.21 -9.09 -21.93
CA PRO A 177 6.22 -10.04 -20.81
C PRO A 177 6.41 -9.40 -19.43
N GLU A 178 7.08 -8.25 -19.37
CA GLU A 178 7.37 -7.48 -18.15
C GLU A 178 6.10 -6.95 -17.48
N LEU A 179 5.02 -6.76 -18.23
CA LEU A 179 3.73 -6.36 -17.67
C LEU A 179 3.02 -7.54 -16.99
N TRP A 180 3.45 -8.77 -17.26
CA TRP A 180 2.87 -10.00 -16.71
C TRP A 180 3.73 -10.59 -15.57
N SER A 181 4.91 -10.04 -15.29
CA SER A 181 5.74 -10.46 -14.15
C SER A 181 5.23 -9.98 -12.80
N PHE A 182 4.32 -9.02 -12.77
CA PHE A 182 3.67 -8.52 -11.56
C PHE A 182 2.34 -9.24 -11.38
N ILE A 183 2.35 -10.29 -10.57
CA ILE A 183 1.18 -11.14 -10.36
C ILE A 183 0.55 -10.75 -9.03
N ARG A 184 -0.64 -10.18 -9.11
CA ARG A 184 -1.48 -9.89 -7.96
C ARG A 184 -2.71 -10.79 -8.00
N CYS A 185 -2.99 -11.50 -6.91
CA CYS A 185 -4.16 -12.36 -6.86
C CYS A 185 -4.77 -12.43 -5.46
N GLN A 186 -6.10 -12.51 -5.45
CA GLN A 186 -6.84 -12.93 -4.27
C GLN A 186 -7.11 -14.43 -4.37
N ILE A 187 -6.63 -15.21 -3.41
CA ILE A 187 -6.77 -16.66 -3.39
C ILE A 187 -8.11 -17.00 -2.70
N PRO A 188 -8.98 -17.83 -3.32
CA PRO A 188 -8.73 -18.56 -4.57
C PRO A 188 -8.99 -17.68 -5.80
N VAL A 189 -8.17 -17.90 -6.84
CA VAL A 189 -8.35 -17.30 -8.16
C VAL A 189 -8.52 -18.44 -9.17
N PRO A 190 -9.24 -18.28 -10.29
CA PRO A 190 -9.30 -19.35 -11.29
C PRO A 190 -7.91 -19.76 -11.75
N HIS A 191 -7.55 -21.04 -11.61
CA HIS A 191 -6.23 -21.56 -11.95
C HIS A 191 -5.77 -21.17 -13.37
N GLY A 192 -6.67 -21.19 -14.35
CA GLY A 192 -6.38 -20.76 -15.73
C GLY A 192 -5.92 -19.30 -15.85
N GLN A 193 -6.33 -18.42 -14.94
CA GLN A 193 -5.89 -17.03 -14.91
C GLN A 193 -4.42 -16.92 -14.47
N ILE A 194 -4.03 -17.65 -13.41
CA ILE A 194 -2.62 -17.71 -12.98
C ILE A 194 -1.75 -18.31 -14.07
N GLN A 195 -2.18 -19.42 -14.69
CA GLN A 195 -1.45 -20.04 -15.78
C GLN A 195 -1.27 -19.07 -16.95
N ALA A 196 -2.28 -18.27 -17.28
CA ALA A 196 -2.18 -17.26 -18.32
C ALA A 196 -1.20 -16.12 -17.95
N TRP A 197 -1.16 -15.69 -16.69
CA TRP A 197 -0.16 -14.73 -16.21
C TRP A 197 1.26 -15.28 -16.30
N ILE A 198 1.49 -16.48 -15.75
CA ILE A 198 2.78 -17.14 -15.75
C ILE A 198 3.26 -17.39 -17.19
N ALA A 199 2.41 -17.92 -18.07
CA ALA A 199 2.76 -18.18 -19.46
C ALA A 199 3.18 -16.90 -20.21
N ARG A 200 2.46 -15.78 -20.00
CA ARG A 200 2.78 -14.51 -20.65
C ARG A 200 4.01 -13.81 -20.08
N SER A 201 4.32 -14.03 -18.81
CA SER A 201 5.56 -13.53 -18.19
C SER A 201 6.83 -14.21 -18.73
N LYS A 202 6.69 -15.32 -19.49
CA LYS A 202 7.80 -16.11 -20.05
C LYS A 202 8.80 -16.50 -18.97
N ASP A 203 10.08 -16.16 -19.13
CA ASP A 203 11.16 -16.44 -18.16
C ASP A 203 11.53 -15.21 -17.31
N ARG A 204 10.71 -14.14 -17.34
CA ARG A 204 11.01 -12.93 -16.57
C ARG A 204 10.97 -13.20 -15.06
N PRO A 205 11.75 -12.47 -14.25
CA PRO A 205 11.63 -12.53 -12.80
C PRO A 205 10.22 -12.13 -12.36
N LEU A 206 9.69 -12.72 -11.29
CA LEU A 206 8.31 -12.55 -10.83
C LEU A 206 8.25 -11.75 -9.53
N HIS A 207 7.25 -10.87 -9.45
CA HIS A 207 6.89 -10.11 -8.26
C HIS A 207 5.46 -10.51 -7.87
N ILE A 208 5.33 -11.21 -6.76
CA ILE A 208 4.07 -11.85 -6.36
C ILE A 208 3.43 -11.06 -5.23
N ARG A 209 2.13 -10.78 -5.35
CA ARG A 209 1.28 -10.42 -4.21
C ARG A 209 0.09 -11.34 -4.16
N ALA A 210 0.09 -12.21 -3.17
CA ALA A 210 -1.00 -13.14 -2.93
C ALA A 210 -1.64 -12.78 -1.60
N ALA A 211 -2.92 -12.42 -1.66
CA ALA A 211 -3.74 -12.28 -0.48
C ALA A 211 -4.81 -13.36 -0.49
N THR A 212 -5.16 -13.94 0.65
CA THR A 212 -6.42 -14.71 0.73
C THR A 212 -7.58 -13.74 0.83
N THR A 213 -8.71 -14.00 0.17
CA THR A 213 -9.89 -13.15 0.26
C THR A 213 -10.32 -12.97 1.72
N GLN A 214 -10.09 -11.79 2.28
CA GLN A 214 -10.70 -11.33 3.52
C GLN A 214 -11.58 -10.14 3.16
N GLU A 215 -12.88 -10.36 2.97
CA GLU A 215 -13.82 -9.25 2.87
C GLU A 215 -15.24 -9.74 3.15
N ASP A 216 -15.56 -9.77 4.43
CA ASP A 216 -16.83 -9.24 4.90
C ASP A 216 -16.52 -8.44 6.19
N MET A 217 -15.73 -7.37 6.04
CA MET A 217 -15.48 -6.38 7.12
C MET A 217 -16.67 -5.42 7.32
N THR A 218 -17.87 -5.76 6.85
CA THR A 218 -19.06 -4.88 6.92
C THR A 218 -19.77 -4.85 8.27
N GLY A 219 -19.16 -5.39 9.35
CA GLY A 219 -19.76 -5.40 10.68
C GLY A 219 -18.74 -5.08 11.78
N LEU A 220 -18.97 -3.97 12.48
CA LEU A 220 -18.03 -3.29 13.38
C LEU A 220 -17.50 -4.12 14.58
N PHE A 221 -18.09 -5.29 14.89
CA PHE A 221 -17.70 -6.13 16.03
C PHE A 221 -17.91 -7.64 15.83
N ARG A 222 -18.11 -8.14 14.60
CA ARG A 222 -18.29 -9.59 14.43
C ARG A 222 -16.95 -10.27 14.24
N ARG A 223 -16.57 -11.11 15.21
CA ARG A 223 -15.57 -12.18 15.09
C ARG A 223 -15.45 -12.59 13.63
N VAL A 224 -14.33 -12.24 12.99
CA VAL A 224 -14.05 -12.65 11.61
C VAL A 224 -14.08 -14.17 11.65
N ARG A 225 -15.20 -14.76 11.20
CA ARG A 225 -15.29 -16.20 11.01
C ARG A 225 -14.46 -16.48 9.78
N VAL A 226 -13.15 -16.63 9.98
CA VAL A 226 -12.29 -17.25 9.01
C VAL A 226 -12.82 -18.66 8.86
N HIS A 227 -13.55 -18.87 7.77
CA HIS A 227 -14.03 -20.19 7.42
C HIS A 227 -12.77 -20.97 7.12
N ARG A 228 -12.32 -21.81 8.07
CA ARG A 228 -11.24 -22.76 7.85
C ARG A 228 -11.58 -23.49 6.56
N ARG A 229 -10.79 -23.27 5.52
CA ARG A 229 -10.89 -24.04 4.29
C ARG A 229 -9.94 -25.21 4.49
N PRO A 230 -10.44 -26.44 4.66
CA PRO A 230 -9.61 -27.58 5.08
C PRO A 230 -8.50 -27.99 4.08
N ASP A 231 -8.26 -27.23 3.01
CA ASP A 231 -7.37 -27.61 1.91
C ASP A 231 -6.66 -26.41 1.25
N PHE A 232 -6.35 -25.33 1.98
CA PHE A 232 -5.66 -24.18 1.35
C PHE A 232 -4.28 -24.56 0.80
N ALA A 233 -3.54 -25.43 1.48
CA ALA A 233 -2.25 -25.93 0.98
C ALA A 233 -2.38 -26.72 -0.34
N ASN A 234 -3.56 -27.26 -0.63
CA ASN A 234 -3.89 -27.97 -1.87
C ASN A 234 -4.54 -27.06 -2.91
N GLU A 235 -4.65 -25.76 -2.63
CA GLU A 235 -5.26 -24.80 -3.54
C GLU A 235 -4.41 -24.69 -4.82
N LEU A 236 -5.01 -25.08 -5.94
CA LEU A 236 -4.32 -25.24 -7.23
C LEU A 236 -3.64 -23.95 -7.71
N SER A 237 -4.13 -22.79 -7.29
CA SER A 237 -3.68 -21.48 -7.73
C SER A 237 -2.40 -21.09 -7.00
N LEU A 238 -2.36 -21.24 -5.67
CA LEU A 238 -1.15 -21.09 -4.88
C LEU A 238 -0.08 -22.10 -5.29
N ASN A 239 -0.47 -23.36 -5.51
CA ASN A 239 0.42 -24.41 -5.99
C ASN A 239 1.07 -24.06 -7.33
N SER A 240 0.31 -23.41 -8.22
CA SER A 240 0.83 -22.91 -9.49
C SER A 240 1.86 -21.81 -9.29
N LEU A 241 1.62 -20.85 -8.40
CA LEU A 241 2.60 -19.80 -8.12
C LEU A 241 3.88 -20.39 -7.54
N LEU A 242 3.76 -21.28 -6.55
CA LEU A 242 4.89 -21.91 -5.86
C LEU A 242 5.74 -22.77 -6.79
N TRP A 243 5.14 -23.40 -7.80
CA TRP A 243 5.89 -24.13 -8.82
C TRP A 243 6.89 -23.25 -9.58
N HIS A 244 6.61 -21.95 -9.66
CA HIS A 244 7.45 -20.95 -10.32
C HIS A 244 8.26 -20.09 -9.33
N CYS A 245 8.36 -20.48 -8.05
CA CYS A 245 9.08 -19.72 -7.01
C CYS A 245 10.57 -19.48 -7.31
N LYS A 246 11.18 -20.30 -8.18
CA LYS A 246 12.56 -20.11 -8.62
C LYS A 246 12.82 -18.76 -9.32
N ARG A 247 11.76 -18.14 -9.84
CA ARG A 247 11.80 -16.84 -10.53
C ARG A 247 11.40 -15.68 -9.63
N TRP A 248 10.94 -15.93 -8.41
CA TRP A 248 10.44 -14.88 -7.54
C TRP A 248 11.59 -14.00 -7.06
N VAL A 249 11.43 -12.68 -7.21
CA VAL A 249 12.36 -11.67 -6.69
C VAL A 249 11.78 -11.03 -5.45
N GLU A 250 10.47 -10.80 -5.46
CA GLU A 250 9.73 -10.21 -4.36
C GLU A 250 8.42 -10.97 -4.18
N ALA A 251 8.05 -11.25 -2.93
CA ALA A 251 6.79 -11.89 -2.60
C ALA A 251 6.14 -11.20 -1.40
N ASP A 252 4.91 -10.74 -1.57
CA ASP A 252 4.01 -10.31 -0.51
C ASP A 252 2.92 -11.36 -0.34
N LEU A 253 2.94 -12.06 0.79
CA LEU A 253 2.08 -13.17 1.12
C LEU A 253 1.21 -12.76 2.31
N ASN A 254 0.06 -12.16 2.01
CA ASN A 254 -0.96 -11.81 2.99
C ASN A 254 -1.97 -12.96 3.13
N LEU A 255 -1.50 -14.06 3.69
CA LEU A 255 -2.23 -15.32 3.75
C LEU A 255 -2.94 -15.41 5.12
N TRP A 256 -4.25 -15.12 5.11
CA TRP A 256 -5.18 -15.32 6.24
C TRP A 256 -5.63 -16.77 6.23
N THR A 257 -4.70 -17.61 6.59
CA THR A 257 -4.79 -19.05 6.43
C THR A 257 -4.90 -19.72 7.79
N GLY A 258 -5.44 -20.94 7.83
CA GLY A 258 -5.47 -21.74 9.06
C GLY A 258 -4.07 -21.98 9.61
N GLU A 259 -4.01 -22.52 10.83
CA GLU A 259 -2.78 -22.93 11.50
C GLU A 259 -1.91 -23.82 10.58
N GLY A 260 -0.63 -23.47 10.39
CA GLY A 260 0.33 -24.27 9.63
C GLY A 260 0.37 -24.02 8.11
N GLU A 261 -0.54 -23.22 7.56
CA GLU A 261 -0.65 -23.01 6.11
C GLU A 261 0.46 -22.08 5.56
N LEU A 262 0.77 -20.98 6.24
CA LEU A 262 1.90 -20.12 5.87
C LEU A 262 3.21 -20.89 6.01
N GLU A 263 3.35 -21.68 7.08
CA GLU A 263 4.48 -22.56 7.33
C GLU A 263 4.64 -23.59 6.21
N GLY A 264 3.52 -24.14 5.71
CA GLY A 264 3.49 -25.00 4.54
C GLY A 264 4.02 -24.31 3.28
N VAL A 265 3.66 -23.04 3.07
CA VAL A 265 4.18 -22.23 1.96
C VAL A 265 5.68 -21.98 2.11
N LEU A 266 6.13 -21.54 3.28
CA LEU A 266 7.54 -21.25 3.56
C LEU A 266 8.41 -22.51 3.43
N ARG A 267 7.91 -23.66 3.89
CA ARG A 267 8.58 -24.96 3.70
C ARG A 267 8.84 -25.27 2.23
N ARG A 268 7.93 -24.89 1.34
CA ARG A 268 8.08 -25.09 -0.10
C ARG A 268 8.96 -24.05 -0.78
N LEU A 269 9.07 -22.85 -0.23
CA LEU A 269 10.02 -21.84 -0.70
C LEU A 269 11.47 -22.21 -0.34
N ASN A 270 11.66 -23.01 0.71
CA ASN A 270 12.97 -23.46 1.16
C ASN A 270 13.80 -24.07 0.03
N GLY A 271 14.92 -23.43 -0.35
CA GLY A 271 15.81 -23.89 -1.41
C GLY A 271 15.23 -23.81 -2.84
N ALA A 272 13.93 -23.55 -2.98
CA ALA A 272 13.25 -23.50 -4.27
C ALA A 272 13.18 -22.07 -4.85
N ALA A 273 13.38 -21.04 -4.02
CA ALA A 273 13.31 -19.63 -4.41
C ALA A 273 14.67 -18.89 -4.31
N PRO A 274 15.70 -19.27 -5.10
CA PRO A 274 17.04 -18.70 -5.00
C PRO A 274 17.12 -17.21 -5.37
N MET A 275 16.15 -16.68 -6.12
CA MET A 275 16.12 -15.26 -6.54
C MET A 275 15.40 -14.35 -5.55
N LEU A 276 14.75 -14.90 -4.51
CA LEU A 276 13.88 -14.15 -3.62
C LEU A 276 14.71 -13.21 -2.74
N ARG A 277 14.56 -11.90 -2.99
CA ARG A 277 15.27 -10.82 -2.28
C ARG A 277 14.43 -10.17 -1.21
N LYS A 278 13.13 -10.01 -1.46
CA LYS A 278 12.19 -9.43 -0.50
C LYS A 278 11.06 -10.40 -0.23
N LEU A 279 10.80 -10.65 1.05
CA LEU A 279 9.66 -11.44 1.48
C LEU A 279 8.88 -10.61 2.50
N HIS A 280 7.64 -10.29 2.15
CA HIS A 280 6.67 -9.71 3.06
C HIS A 280 5.65 -10.79 3.38
N THR A 281 5.47 -11.11 4.66
CA THR A 281 4.41 -12.01 5.09
C THR A 281 3.56 -11.32 6.13
N ARG A 282 2.26 -11.59 6.03
CA ARG A 282 1.32 -11.28 7.09
C ARG A 282 0.65 -12.57 7.48
N ALA A 283 1.14 -13.18 8.56
CA ALA A 283 0.38 -14.19 9.24
C ALA A 283 -0.65 -13.43 10.09
N SER A 284 -1.88 -13.32 9.60
CA SER A 284 -2.98 -13.03 10.53
C SER A 284 -3.26 -14.31 11.30
N ILE A 285 -2.44 -14.60 12.31
CA ILE A 285 -2.85 -15.52 13.34
C ILE A 285 -3.98 -14.81 14.07
N LEU A 286 -5.20 -15.26 13.80
CA LEU A 286 -6.38 -14.83 14.50
C LEU A 286 -6.15 -15.06 15.97
N TYR A 287 -6.06 -13.94 16.71
CA TYR A 287 -6.26 -13.82 18.14
C TYR A 287 -6.90 -15.07 18.78
N GLY A 288 -6.08 -15.88 19.45
CA GLY A 288 -6.56 -16.87 20.41
C GLY A 288 -6.43 -18.35 20.04
N HIS A 289 -5.78 -18.71 18.94
CA HIS A 289 -5.38 -20.11 18.75
C HIS A 289 -4.01 -20.35 19.38
N LYS A 290 -3.98 -21.11 20.48
CA LYS A 290 -2.74 -21.55 21.12
C LYS A 290 -1.89 -22.29 20.09
N PHE A 291 -0.78 -21.70 19.68
CA PHE A 291 0.31 -22.45 19.05
C PHE A 291 0.56 -23.70 19.88
N ILE A 292 0.52 -24.88 19.25
CA ILE A 292 0.77 -26.15 19.93
C ILE A 292 2.17 -26.03 20.56
N PRO A 293 2.32 -26.09 21.90
CA PRO A 293 3.59 -25.82 22.59
C PRO A 293 4.72 -26.80 22.29
N ASP A 294 4.45 -27.88 21.58
CA ASP A 294 5.40 -28.94 21.33
C ASP A 294 6.13 -28.64 20.02
N GLY A 295 7.44 -28.38 20.10
CA GLY A 295 8.34 -27.92 19.01
C GLY A 295 8.49 -28.82 17.77
N GLN A 296 7.39 -29.33 17.24
CA GLN A 296 7.27 -30.12 16.02
C GLN A 296 7.24 -29.24 14.75
N TYR A 297 7.02 -27.93 14.89
CA TYR A 297 7.09 -26.98 13.79
C TYR A 297 8.40 -26.20 13.80
N GLN A 298 9.53 -26.90 13.94
CA GLN A 298 10.78 -26.32 13.43
C GLN A 298 10.61 -26.23 11.92
N LEU A 299 10.36 -25.02 11.43
CA LEU A 299 10.44 -24.76 10.01
C LEU A 299 11.84 -25.20 9.55
N PRO A 300 11.96 -26.11 8.57
CA PRO A 300 13.25 -26.60 8.14
C PRO A 300 14.06 -25.40 7.68
N ALA A 301 15.25 -25.21 8.27
CA ALA A 301 16.17 -24.10 8.02
C ALA A 301 16.12 -23.68 6.54
N HIS A 302 15.43 -22.57 6.28
CA HIS A 302 15.14 -22.03 4.95
C HIS A 302 16.35 -21.46 4.23
N ASN A 303 16.95 -22.20 3.29
CA ASN A 303 17.96 -21.65 2.40
C ASN A 303 17.29 -20.70 1.37
N LEU A 304 17.13 -19.43 1.76
CA LEU A 304 16.80 -18.31 0.87
C LEU A 304 18.06 -17.44 0.74
N PRO A 305 19.04 -17.84 -0.10
CA PRO A 305 20.38 -17.26 -0.10
C PRO A 305 20.42 -15.79 -0.53
N SER A 306 19.41 -15.33 -1.29
CA SER A 306 19.33 -13.96 -1.79
C SER A 306 18.46 -13.04 -0.93
N LEU A 307 17.86 -13.55 0.16
CA LEU A 307 16.92 -12.76 0.98
C LEU A 307 17.67 -11.65 1.70
N THR A 308 17.31 -10.41 1.38
CA THR A 308 17.94 -9.18 1.90
C THR A 308 16.98 -8.30 2.69
N SER A 309 15.66 -8.45 2.45
CA SER A 309 14.61 -7.75 3.18
C SER A 309 13.51 -8.72 3.59
N LEU A 310 13.13 -8.68 4.87
CA LEU A 310 12.07 -9.50 5.44
C LEU A 310 11.10 -8.59 6.19
N THR A 311 9.82 -8.66 5.84
CA THR A 311 8.76 -8.11 6.66
C THR A 311 7.91 -9.24 7.19
N TRP A 312 7.69 -9.26 8.49
CA TRP A 312 7.04 -10.36 9.18
C TRP A 312 6.02 -9.83 10.18
N THR A 313 4.76 -10.25 10.05
CA THR A 313 3.73 -9.97 11.06
C THR A 313 3.24 -11.29 11.63
N SER A 314 3.30 -11.45 12.95
CA SER A 314 2.89 -12.69 13.63
C SER A 314 2.38 -12.45 15.05
N GLU A 315 1.76 -13.46 15.64
CA GLU A 315 1.37 -13.43 17.05
C GLU A 315 2.60 -13.43 17.96
N SER A 316 3.61 -14.24 17.67
CA SER A 316 4.81 -14.38 18.50
C SER A 316 6.07 -14.02 17.74
N LEU A 317 7.03 -13.40 18.43
CA LEU A 317 8.38 -13.22 17.89
C LEU A 317 9.11 -14.54 17.65
N ARG A 318 8.80 -15.59 18.43
CA ARG A 318 9.37 -16.95 18.26
C ARG A 318 9.11 -17.52 16.88
N ASP A 319 8.05 -17.07 16.21
CA ASP A 319 7.73 -17.52 14.86
C ASP A 319 8.81 -17.08 13.85
N VAL A 320 9.59 -16.05 14.19
CA VAL A 320 10.75 -15.61 13.41
C VAL A 320 11.96 -16.53 13.61
N CYS A 321 12.10 -17.18 14.77
CA CYS A 321 13.16 -18.18 15.00
C CYS A 321 13.08 -19.35 14.01
N ALA A 322 11.93 -19.52 13.38
CA ALA A 322 11.68 -20.50 12.35
C ALA A 322 12.40 -20.16 11.02
N PHE A 323 12.83 -18.90 10.82
CA PHE A 323 13.77 -18.56 9.77
C PHE A 323 15.20 -18.89 10.20
N PRO A 324 16.00 -19.50 9.32
CA PRO A 324 17.41 -19.67 9.61
C PRO A 324 18.08 -18.30 9.70
N ARG A 325 19.26 -18.33 10.32
CA ARG A 325 20.14 -17.17 10.48
C ARG A 325 20.56 -16.65 9.10
N HIS A 326 19.76 -15.77 8.52
CA HIS A 326 20.03 -15.14 7.25
C HIS A 326 21.09 -14.07 7.46
N THR A 327 22.35 -14.49 7.38
CA THR A 327 23.47 -13.57 7.49
C THR A 327 23.44 -12.47 6.44
N ALA A 328 22.80 -12.68 5.29
CA ALA A 328 22.65 -11.67 4.23
C ALA A 328 21.50 -10.68 4.44
N LEU A 329 20.70 -10.80 5.51
CA LEU A 329 19.56 -9.93 5.73
C LEU A 329 20.01 -8.52 6.12
N THR A 330 19.63 -7.54 5.31
CA THR A 330 20.01 -6.12 5.50
C THR A 330 18.88 -5.28 6.08
N SER A 331 17.63 -5.71 5.93
CA SER A 331 16.43 -4.99 6.39
C SER A 331 15.42 -5.96 6.98
N PHE A 332 14.96 -5.68 8.20
CA PHE A 332 13.94 -6.46 8.90
C PHE A 332 12.86 -5.52 9.43
N SER A 333 11.60 -5.83 9.14
CA SER A 333 10.44 -5.15 9.73
C SER A 333 9.50 -6.20 10.33
N GLY A 334 9.29 -6.13 11.63
CA GLY A 334 8.52 -7.11 12.39
C GLY A 334 7.37 -6.45 13.12
N ALA A 335 6.17 -7.02 13.10
CA ALA A 335 5.07 -6.62 13.97
C ALA A 335 4.54 -7.83 14.74
N PHE A 336 4.61 -7.76 16.07
CA PHE A 336 4.35 -8.86 16.97
C PHE A 336 3.29 -8.50 18.01
N TYR A 337 2.39 -9.44 18.28
CA TYR A 337 1.44 -9.28 19.38
C TYR A 337 2.08 -9.61 20.73
N ARG A 338 2.90 -10.65 20.75
CA ARG A 338 3.54 -11.22 21.93
C ARG A 338 5.04 -11.33 21.73
N VAL A 339 5.75 -10.94 22.77
CA VAL A 339 7.17 -11.20 22.95
C VAL A 339 7.32 -11.79 24.33
N GLN A 340 8.10 -12.85 24.51
CA GLN A 340 8.23 -13.41 25.85
C GLN A 340 9.18 -12.57 26.67
N THR A 341 10.38 -12.30 26.14
CA THR A 341 11.43 -11.54 26.85
C THR A 341 12.26 -10.68 25.90
N ILE A 342 13.04 -9.73 26.44
CA ILE A 342 13.97 -8.93 25.64
C ILE A 342 15.13 -9.79 25.11
N SER A 343 15.62 -10.78 25.89
CA SER A 343 16.62 -11.75 25.40
C SER A 343 16.16 -12.46 24.14
N GLU A 344 14.86 -12.70 23.98
CA GLU A 344 14.30 -13.27 22.77
C GLU A 344 14.57 -12.38 21.55
N ILE A 345 14.36 -11.07 21.65
CA ILE A 345 14.66 -10.11 20.58
C ILE A 345 16.15 -10.15 20.21
N PHE A 346 17.01 -10.14 21.23
CA PHE A 346 18.46 -10.12 21.04
C PHE A 346 18.97 -11.39 20.36
N SER A 347 18.64 -12.55 20.91
CA SER A 347 19.11 -13.85 20.43
C SER A 347 18.49 -14.28 19.11
N THR A 348 17.30 -13.76 18.76
CA THR A 348 16.57 -14.14 17.54
C THR A 348 16.88 -13.21 16.37
N LEU A 349 16.94 -11.89 16.62
CA LEU A 349 17.04 -10.90 15.56
C LEU A 349 18.43 -10.27 15.50
N ILE A 350 18.90 -9.70 16.62
CA ILE A 350 20.07 -8.83 16.59
C ILE A 350 21.37 -9.62 16.44
N GLU A 351 21.58 -10.66 17.26
CA GLU A 351 22.82 -11.45 17.22
C GLU A 351 22.99 -12.25 15.92
N PRO A 352 21.94 -12.90 15.35
CA PRO A 352 22.13 -13.73 14.16
C PRO A 352 22.26 -12.95 12.84
N MET A 353 21.78 -11.71 12.79
CA MET A 353 21.66 -10.92 11.54
C MET A 353 22.74 -9.84 11.46
N SER A 354 24.01 -10.24 11.43
CA SER A 354 25.16 -9.30 11.49
C SER A 354 25.20 -8.23 10.39
N GLU A 355 24.56 -8.47 9.25
CA GLU A 355 24.49 -7.55 8.12
C GLU A 355 23.30 -6.56 8.19
N LEU A 356 22.50 -6.62 9.25
CA LEU A 356 21.30 -5.82 9.40
C LEU A 356 21.63 -4.32 9.48
N THR A 357 21.08 -3.55 8.55
CA THR A 357 21.23 -2.09 8.46
C THR A 357 19.97 -1.34 8.88
N GLU A 358 18.81 -2.00 8.76
CA GLU A 358 17.50 -1.45 9.10
C GLU A 358 16.72 -2.45 9.95
N LEU A 359 16.25 -2.00 11.11
CA LEU A 359 15.44 -2.79 12.04
C LEU A 359 14.20 -1.99 12.40
N ASP A 360 13.02 -2.54 12.10
CA ASP A 360 11.72 -1.98 12.45
C ASP A 360 10.95 -3.01 13.28
N LEU A 361 10.55 -2.66 14.50
CA LEU A 361 9.92 -3.57 15.44
C LEU A 361 8.67 -2.93 16.02
N GLY A 362 7.51 -3.51 15.72
CA GLY A 362 6.23 -3.18 16.30
C GLY A 362 5.78 -4.22 17.32
N PHE A 363 5.36 -3.79 18.51
CA PHE A 363 4.83 -4.63 19.58
C PHE A 363 3.44 -4.12 19.98
N GLN A 364 2.41 -4.99 19.97
CA GLN A 364 1.02 -4.53 20.09
C GLN A 364 0.35 -4.71 21.45
N THR A 365 0.60 -5.79 22.21
CA THR A 365 -0.27 -6.04 23.37
C THR A 365 0.46 -6.46 24.63
N ARG A 366 1.33 -7.49 24.66
CA ARG A 366 1.89 -7.98 25.94
C ARG A 366 3.28 -8.62 25.86
N PHE A 367 4.10 -8.32 26.85
CA PHE A 367 5.23 -9.18 27.23
C PHE A 367 4.73 -10.20 28.24
N GLU A 368 5.04 -11.49 28.02
CA GLU A 368 4.49 -12.57 28.85
C GLU A 368 5.21 -12.73 30.21
N TYR A 369 6.47 -12.30 30.32
CA TYR A 369 7.30 -12.53 31.49
C TYR A 369 7.84 -11.23 32.11
N ALA A 370 8.23 -11.31 33.38
CA ALA A 370 8.89 -10.22 34.10
C ALA A 370 10.23 -9.83 33.44
N LEU A 371 10.70 -8.62 33.74
CA LEU A 371 12.01 -8.13 33.34
C LEU A 371 13.09 -9.14 33.75
N GLU A 372 13.98 -9.46 32.82
CA GLU A 372 15.12 -10.33 33.08
C GLU A 372 16.23 -9.50 33.73
N ASP A 373 16.68 -9.91 34.91
CA ASP A 373 17.77 -9.22 35.63
C ASP A 373 19.14 -9.38 34.93
N ASP A 374 19.32 -10.44 34.14
CA ASP A 374 20.59 -10.84 33.52
C ASP A 374 20.63 -10.64 31.99
N LEU A 375 20.17 -9.47 31.52
CA LEU A 375 20.26 -9.14 30.10
C LEU A 375 21.71 -8.87 29.68
N ARG A 376 22.14 -9.56 28.63
CA ARG A 376 23.45 -9.29 28.02
C ARG A 376 23.42 -7.99 27.25
N TYR A 377 24.51 -7.24 27.34
CA TYR A 377 24.72 -6.05 26.51
C TYR A 377 25.04 -6.47 25.08
N VAL A 378 24.24 -6.00 24.12
CA VAL A 378 24.34 -6.36 22.69
C VAL A 378 24.89 -5.19 21.88
N VAL A 379 25.85 -5.48 21.00
CA VAL A 379 26.43 -4.49 20.08
C VAL A 379 26.15 -4.89 18.64
N HIS A 380 25.47 -4.05 17.87
CA HIS A 380 25.26 -4.25 16.44
C HIS A 380 25.96 -3.17 15.61
N ASN A 381 27.06 -3.54 14.95
CA ASN A 381 27.98 -2.59 14.31
C ASN A 381 27.45 -1.94 13.02
N ARG A 382 26.48 -2.58 12.35
CA ARG A 382 26.00 -2.15 11.03
C ARG A 382 24.63 -1.51 11.04
N LEU A 383 23.93 -1.49 12.18
CA LEU A 383 22.58 -0.96 12.23
C LEU A 383 22.62 0.56 12.04
N THR A 384 21.95 1.05 11.00
CA THR A 384 21.92 2.47 10.62
C THR A 384 20.55 3.11 10.88
N SER A 385 19.48 2.32 10.86
CA SER A 385 18.12 2.76 11.14
C SER A 385 17.44 1.80 12.11
N LEU A 386 16.85 2.35 13.17
CA LEU A 386 16.07 1.63 14.16
C LEU A 386 14.70 2.30 14.33
N THR A 387 13.63 1.55 14.11
CA THR A 387 12.26 1.94 14.39
C THR A 387 11.69 1.01 15.45
N LEU A 388 11.15 1.58 16.51
CA LEU A 388 10.45 0.86 17.57
C LEU A 388 9.02 1.42 17.65
N GLU A 389 8.02 0.59 17.41
CA GLU A 389 6.63 0.90 17.66
C GLU A 389 6.12 0.06 18.83
N TRP A 390 5.59 0.71 19.85
CA TRP A 390 5.10 0.06 21.05
C TRP A 390 3.71 0.55 21.39
N TYR A 391 2.76 -0.37 21.29
CA TYR A 391 1.40 -0.17 21.73
C TYR A 391 1.21 -1.06 22.96
N ALA A 392 0.77 -0.49 24.08
CA ALA A 392 0.29 -1.30 25.19
C ALA A 392 -1.23 -1.43 25.04
N ASP A 393 -1.75 -2.63 25.30
CA ASP A 393 -3.20 -2.79 25.33
C ASP A 393 -3.74 -2.33 26.68
N TRP A 394 -4.85 -1.57 26.64
CA TRP A 394 -5.59 -1.15 27.82
C TRP A 394 -6.35 -2.36 28.35
N THR A 395 -5.80 -3.05 29.34
CA THR A 395 -6.51 -4.18 29.91
C THR A 395 -7.16 -3.75 31.21
N ASP A 396 -8.44 -3.41 31.07
CA ASP A 396 -9.46 -3.13 32.09
C ASP A 396 -9.12 -2.00 33.07
N GLU A 397 -9.81 -0.85 32.93
CA GLU A 397 -9.72 0.32 33.84
C GLU A 397 -10.03 -0.02 35.30
N ASN A 398 -10.55 -1.22 35.58
CA ASN A 398 -10.93 -1.67 36.90
C ASN A 398 -9.80 -2.36 37.68
N ASP A 399 -8.65 -2.68 37.06
CA ASP A 399 -7.53 -3.34 37.73
C ASP A 399 -6.30 -2.43 37.84
N ASP A 400 -6.37 -1.51 38.81
CA ASP A 400 -5.32 -0.56 39.21
C ASP A 400 -3.99 -1.25 39.62
N SER A 401 -3.96 -2.59 39.68
CA SER A 401 -2.80 -3.39 40.06
C SER A 401 -1.95 -3.89 38.87
N THR A 402 -2.45 -3.80 37.63
CA THR A 402 -1.70 -4.26 36.45
C THR A 402 -0.85 -3.14 35.84
N TYR A 403 0.21 -2.77 36.58
CA TYR A 403 1.28 -1.88 36.13
C TYR A 403 1.73 -2.25 34.71
N THR A 404 1.73 -1.28 33.78
CA THR A 404 2.00 -1.51 32.35
C THR A 404 3.49 -1.69 32.09
N PRO A 405 4.00 -2.93 31.97
CA PRO A 405 5.44 -3.20 31.96
C PRO A 405 6.11 -2.76 30.65
N SER A 406 5.32 -2.35 29.63
CA SER A 406 5.77 -1.84 28.34
C SER A 406 6.86 -0.75 28.41
N ARG A 407 6.80 0.15 29.39
CA ARG A 407 7.79 1.23 29.55
C ARG A 407 9.14 0.69 29.98
N ASP A 408 9.12 -0.17 30.99
CA ASP A 408 10.33 -0.74 31.55
C ASP A 408 11.06 -1.57 30.50
N PHE A 409 10.33 -2.23 29.60
CA PHE A 409 10.98 -2.95 28.52
C PHE A 409 11.63 -2.05 27.46
N VAL A 410 11.06 -0.88 27.13
CA VAL A 410 11.75 0.09 26.25
C VAL A 410 13.05 0.51 26.90
N ASP A 411 13.00 0.86 28.18
CA ASP A 411 14.19 1.30 28.92
C ASP A 411 15.24 0.21 28.97
N VAL A 412 14.84 -0.99 29.37
CA VAL A 412 15.73 -2.14 29.49
C VAL A 412 16.29 -2.52 28.12
N PHE A 413 15.51 -2.46 27.04
CA PHE A 413 16.01 -2.65 25.68
C PHE A 413 17.10 -1.61 25.36
N LEU A 414 16.83 -0.32 25.57
CA LEU A 414 17.75 0.76 25.25
C LEU A 414 19.02 0.76 26.10
N GLU A 415 18.95 0.37 27.38
CA GLU A 415 20.08 0.21 28.29
C GLU A 415 21.05 -0.90 27.83
N HIS A 416 20.51 -1.96 27.23
CA HIS A 416 21.28 -3.17 26.90
C HIS A 416 21.71 -3.26 25.44
N VAL A 417 21.61 -2.17 24.66
CA VAL A 417 22.02 -2.14 23.25
C VAL A 417 22.97 -0.99 22.91
N SER A 418 23.84 -1.27 21.94
CA SER A 418 24.72 -0.29 21.30
C SER A 418 24.76 -0.49 19.79
N PHE A 419 24.57 0.59 19.06
CA PHE A 419 24.49 0.65 17.61
C PHE A 419 25.44 1.72 17.07
N PRO A 420 26.77 1.48 17.02
CA PRO A 420 27.77 2.50 16.68
C PRO A 420 27.62 3.19 15.30
N SER A 421 26.78 2.63 14.43
CA SER A 421 26.49 3.16 13.09
C SER A 421 25.08 3.77 12.98
N LEU A 422 24.33 3.87 14.07
CA LEU A 422 22.96 4.35 14.06
C LEU A 422 22.89 5.82 13.65
N THR A 423 22.14 6.10 12.59
CA THR A 423 21.92 7.43 12.03
C THR A 423 20.47 7.89 12.14
N SER A 424 19.53 6.95 12.10
CA SER A 424 18.10 7.20 12.22
C SER A 424 17.52 6.40 13.38
N PHE A 425 16.76 7.05 14.25
CA PHE A 425 16.02 6.41 15.32
C PHE A 425 14.59 6.93 15.37
N SER A 426 13.63 6.02 15.33
CA SER A 426 12.21 6.32 15.43
C SER A 426 11.60 5.54 16.59
N LEU A 427 10.86 6.23 17.45
CA LEU A 427 10.15 5.65 18.57
C LEU A 427 8.68 6.09 18.54
N THR A 428 7.79 5.15 18.32
CA THR A 428 6.36 5.34 18.45
C THR A 428 5.89 4.65 19.72
N CYS A 429 5.36 5.38 20.69
CA CYS A 429 4.92 4.80 21.96
C CYS A 429 3.49 5.25 22.30
N GLY A 430 2.63 4.27 22.61
CA GLY A 430 1.25 4.52 23.01
C GLY A 430 1.09 5.28 24.33
N TYR A 431 2.00 5.13 25.31
CA TYR A 431 1.84 5.71 26.65
C TYR A 431 3.08 6.42 27.16
N GLY A 432 3.70 7.23 26.30
CA GLY A 432 4.85 8.05 26.66
C GLY A 432 6.18 7.32 26.48
N ILE A 433 7.24 8.11 26.52
CA ILE A 433 8.62 7.61 26.53
C ILE A 433 8.92 6.91 27.85
N GLY A 434 9.82 5.93 27.80
CA GLY A 434 10.47 5.39 28.99
C GLY A 434 11.26 6.46 29.78
N ARG A 435 12.06 6.05 30.75
CA ARG A 435 12.84 6.93 31.62
C ARG A 435 13.71 7.92 30.81
N PRO A 436 13.58 9.25 31.01
CA PRO A 436 14.32 10.25 30.24
C PRO A 436 15.85 10.13 30.35
N ASP A 437 16.36 9.70 31.50
CA ASP A 437 17.77 9.43 31.74
C ASP A 437 18.27 8.26 30.89
N VAL A 438 17.46 7.21 30.75
CA VAL A 438 17.77 6.07 29.86
C VAL A 438 17.83 6.51 28.41
N MET A 439 16.81 7.24 27.96
CA MET A 439 16.77 7.79 26.60
C MET A 439 17.97 8.70 26.33
N SER A 440 18.28 9.62 27.25
CA SER A 440 19.43 10.54 27.14
C SER A 440 20.76 9.78 27.11
N SER A 441 20.88 8.74 27.93
CA SER A 441 22.04 7.86 27.97
C SER A 441 22.21 7.10 26.65
N PHE A 442 21.12 6.57 26.09
CA PHE A 442 21.10 5.95 24.77
C PHE A 442 21.54 6.95 23.69
N MET A 443 20.96 8.15 23.64
CA MET A 443 21.33 9.18 22.66
C MET A 443 22.81 9.57 22.74
N THR A 444 23.35 9.68 23.96
CA THR A 444 24.76 10.01 24.19
C THR A 444 25.69 8.91 23.69
N ARG A 445 25.30 7.63 23.81
CA ARG A 445 26.06 6.48 23.26
C ARG A 445 26.05 6.44 21.72
N HIS A 446 25.13 7.16 21.07
CA HIS A 446 24.91 7.11 19.62
C HIS A 446 25.10 8.47 18.93
N PRO A 447 26.33 9.03 18.91
CA PRO A 447 26.59 10.38 18.42
C PRO A 447 26.38 10.59 16.90
N LYS A 448 26.21 9.49 16.14
CA LYS A 448 25.95 9.52 14.70
C LYS A 448 24.47 9.72 14.35
N ILE A 449 23.56 9.65 15.32
CA ILE A 449 22.15 9.90 15.07
C ILE A 449 22.00 11.33 14.53
N ASN A 450 21.33 11.44 13.38
CA ASN A 450 21.02 12.68 12.71
C ASN A 450 19.51 12.86 12.46
N THR A 451 18.72 11.79 12.62
CA THR A 451 17.27 11.82 12.47
C THR A 451 16.65 11.14 13.69
N LEU A 452 15.77 11.87 14.37
CA LEU A 452 14.96 11.38 15.48
C LEU A 452 13.49 11.58 15.16
N VAL A 453 12.70 10.54 15.32
CA VAL A 453 11.24 10.61 15.19
C VAL A 453 10.62 10.09 16.47
N PHE A 454 9.79 10.89 17.11
CA PHE A 454 8.96 10.49 18.23
C PHE A 454 7.49 10.68 17.83
N SER A 455 6.70 9.60 17.85
CA SER A 455 5.26 9.67 17.69
C SER A 455 4.58 9.14 18.95
N MET A 456 3.84 10.01 19.61
CA MET A 456 3.12 9.74 20.86
C MET A 456 1.71 10.33 20.75
N PRO A 457 0.73 9.87 21.54
CA PRO A 457 -0.58 10.49 21.55
C PRO A 457 -0.49 12.00 21.85
N GLY A 458 -0.90 12.81 20.87
CA GLY A 458 -0.88 14.27 20.97
C GLY A 458 0.45 14.94 20.60
N VAL A 459 1.53 14.18 20.34
CA VAL A 459 2.86 14.72 20.01
C VAL A 459 3.50 13.93 18.88
N ASP A 460 3.63 14.55 17.72
CA ASP A 460 4.49 14.06 16.63
C ASP A 460 5.68 15.02 16.47
N LEU A 461 6.83 14.56 16.92
CA LEU A 461 8.07 15.32 16.92
C LEU A 461 9.09 14.66 15.99
N LYS A 462 9.53 15.37 14.97
CA LYS A 462 10.65 14.96 14.12
C LYS A 462 11.79 15.95 14.30
N LEU A 463 12.95 15.46 14.74
CA LEU A 463 14.18 16.23 14.88
C LEU A 463 15.19 15.79 13.83
N GLU A 464 15.76 16.76 13.11
CA GLU A 464 16.78 16.53 12.09
C GLU A 464 18.02 17.37 12.42
N ARG A 465 19.20 16.76 12.37
CA ARG A 465 20.47 17.46 12.58
C ARG A 465 20.82 18.28 11.34
N VAL A 466 21.10 19.57 11.54
CA VAL A 466 21.45 20.51 10.48
C VAL A 466 22.95 20.74 10.45
N TRP A 467 23.58 20.43 9.30
CA TRP A 467 25.04 20.55 9.11
C TRP A 467 25.50 21.94 8.64
N SER A 468 24.58 22.80 8.22
CA SER A 468 24.92 24.12 7.67
C SER A 468 25.06 25.18 8.77
N ALA A 469 26.18 25.91 8.75
CA ALA A 469 26.39 27.13 9.54
C ALA A 469 25.54 28.32 9.04
N VAL A 470 24.91 28.19 7.86
CA VAL A 470 24.00 29.20 7.34
C VAL A 470 22.63 28.98 7.97
N ILE A 471 22.44 29.55 9.15
CA ILE A 471 21.14 29.66 9.81
C ILE A 471 20.32 30.64 8.94
N SER A 472 19.59 30.10 7.97
CA SER A 472 18.56 30.87 7.27
C SER A 472 17.45 31.18 8.28
N ASP A 473 17.36 32.44 8.67
CA ASP A 473 16.24 33.13 9.32
C ASP A 473 15.60 32.43 10.54
N GLY A 474 16.20 32.64 11.71
CA GLY A 474 15.45 32.65 12.99
C GLY A 474 14.96 31.31 13.56
N VAL A 475 15.30 30.15 12.97
CA VAL A 475 14.92 28.85 13.56
C VAL A 475 15.82 28.55 14.78
N PRO A 476 15.25 28.39 15.99
CA PRO A 476 16.04 28.12 17.19
C PRO A 476 16.72 26.74 17.08
N LEU A 477 18.02 26.72 17.33
CA LEU A 477 18.81 25.50 17.46
C LEU A 477 18.70 25.04 18.91
N ILE A 478 18.34 23.77 19.11
CA ILE A 478 18.17 23.21 20.46
C ILE A 478 19.25 22.17 20.77
N GLY A 479 19.78 22.21 22.00
CA GLY A 479 20.70 21.20 22.55
C GLY A 479 20.01 20.14 23.42
N SER A 480 18.77 20.41 23.82
CA SER A 480 17.88 19.51 24.54
C SER A 480 16.46 19.70 24.01
N THR A 481 15.60 18.70 24.15
CA THR A 481 14.18 18.83 23.81
C THR A 481 13.33 18.39 25.00
N SER A 482 12.29 19.14 25.31
CA SER A 482 11.29 18.72 26.28
C SER A 482 10.26 17.84 25.58
N LEU A 483 10.14 16.58 26.01
CA LEU A 483 9.13 15.64 25.56
C LEU A 483 7.98 15.62 26.57
N LEU A 484 6.74 15.68 26.08
CA LEU A 484 5.57 15.50 26.93
C LEU A 484 5.40 14.01 27.24
N HIS A 485 5.12 13.71 28.51
CA HIS A 485 4.97 12.38 29.04
C HIS A 485 3.69 12.31 29.86
N ALA A 486 2.80 11.40 29.51
CA ALA A 486 1.59 11.17 30.29
C ALA A 486 1.95 10.41 31.57
N ARG A 487 1.79 11.02 32.74
CA ARG A 487 2.08 10.37 34.03
C ARG A 487 0.98 9.39 34.47
N SER A 488 -0.26 9.62 34.03
CA SER A 488 -1.44 8.82 34.37
C SER A 488 -2.54 8.98 33.31
N HIS A 489 -3.63 8.22 33.43
CA HIS A 489 -4.85 8.31 32.60
C HIS A 489 -5.48 9.72 32.55
N LYS A 490 -5.19 10.59 33.53
CA LYS A 490 -5.88 11.86 33.73
C LYS A 490 -5.33 13.04 32.92
N ALA A 491 -4.77 12.79 31.74
CA ALA A 491 -4.20 13.84 30.87
C ALA A 491 -3.16 14.75 31.57
N ASP A 492 -2.55 14.28 32.66
CA ASP A 492 -1.46 14.96 33.34
C ASP A 492 -0.17 14.71 32.57
N TYR A 493 0.11 15.59 31.60
CA TYR A 493 1.36 15.58 30.86
C TYR A 493 2.44 16.32 31.66
N GLN A 494 3.49 15.60 32.05
CA GLN A 494 4.73 16.20 32.53
C GLN A 494 5.69 16.36 31.37
N SER A 495 6.31 17.53 31.24
CA SER A 495 7.42 17.73 30.33
C SER A 495 8.69 17.16 30.94
N PHE A 496 9.45 16.36 30.18
CA PHE A 496 10.77 15.88 30.57
C PHE A 496 11.80 16.33 29.56
N ASP A 497 12.94 16.78 30.04
CA ASP A 497 14.06 17.15 29.18
C ASP A 497 14.84 15.90 28.78
N VAL A 498 14.96 15.67 27.48
CA VAL A 498 15.83 14.66 26.90
C VAL A 498 17.06 15.36 26.32
N VAL A 499 18.24 14.90 26.75
CA VAL A 499 19.53 15.38 26.24
C VAL A 499 19.74 14.77 24.86
N LEU A 500 19.94 15.62 23.86
CA LEU A 500 20.16 15.19 22.48
C LEU A 500 21.63 14.75 22.27
N PRO A 501 21.92 13.93 21.26
CA PRO A 501 23.29 13.55 20.94
C PRO A 501 24.20 14.77 20.76
N PRO A 502 25.48 14.71 21.20
CA PRO A 502 26.39 15.83 21.13
C PRO A 502 26.66 16.26 19.68
N GLY A 503 26.71 17.57 19.46
CA GLY A 503 26.80 18.16 18.12
C GLY A 503 25.65 19.13 17.93
N ASN A 504 25.87 20.37 18.38
CA ASN A 504 24.87 21.43 18.39
C ASN A 504 24.36 21.65 16.96
N ASN A 505 23.04 21.52 16.77
CA ASN A 505 22.19 22.06 15.69
C ASN A 505 21.06 21.07 15.30
N TRP A 506 20.08 20.86 16.19
CA TRP A 506 18.88 20.10 15.87
C TRP A 506 17.75 21.04 15.41
N ARG A 507 17.14 20.72 14.27
CA ARG A 507 15.93 21.36 13.75
C ARG A 507 14.72 20.54 14.15
N VAL A 508 13.74 21.21 14.75
CA VAL A 508 12.45 20.62 15.08
C VAL A 508 11.49 20.82 13.91
N THR A 509 10.86 19.74 13.45
CA THR A 509 9.72 19.76 12.53
C THR A 509 8.55 19.05 13.20
N ARG A 510 7.43 19.75 13.35
CA ARG A 510 6.17 19.14 13.79
C ARG A 510 5.37 18.75 12.55
N ASN A 511 4.97 17.49 12.45
CA ASN A 511 4.23 16.98 11.29
C ASN A 511 2.84 17.63 11.10
N ASN A 512 2.33 18.32 12.12
CA ASN A 512 0.98 18.89 12.11
C ASN A 512 0.89 20.34 11.60
N GLY A 513 1.99 20.93 11.10
CA GLY A 513 1.97 22.28 10.52
C GLY A 513 1.68 23.43 11.51
N ILE A 514 1.53 23.14 12.80
CA ILE A 514 1.38 24.13 13.86
C ILE A 514 2.76 24.44 14.43
N SER A 515 3.32 25.59 14.04
CA SER A 515 4.53 26.14 14.67
C SER A 515 4.22 26.54 16.12
N VAL A 516 5.04 26.11 17.06
CA VAL A 516 4.99 26.59 18.45
C VAL A 516 6.12 27.59 18.63
N SER A 517 5.76 28.78 19.13
CA SER A 517 6.65 29.83 19.62
C SER A 517 7.26 29.47 20.96
#